data_AF-A0A5A7MER0-F1
#
_entry.id   AF-A0A5A7MER0-F1
#
_cell.length_a   1.000
_cell.length_b   1.000
_cell.length_c   1.000
_cell.angle_alpha   90.00
_cell.angle_beta   90.00
_cell.angle_gamma   90.00
#
_symmetry.space_group_name_H-M   'P 1'
#
loop_
_entity.id
_entity.type
_entity.pdbx_description
1 polymer ?
#
loop_
_entity_poly.entity_id
_entity_poly.type
_entity_poly.pdbx_seq_one_letter_code
_entity_poly.pdbx_strand_id
1 'polypeptide(L)' 'MTSPSTLRTVFWAVLLVFLAWDFHTSPAIDLRFEAPLIAAGSGQAAQGGHCSMPAGK' A
#
# COMPACT_ATOMS: atom_id res chain seq x y z
N MET A 1 28.06 8.71 7.63
CA MET A 1 27.17 7.53 7.69
C MET A 1 25.93 7.91 8.47
N THR A 2 24.78 8.01 7.82
CA THR A 2 23.48 8.14 8.52
C THR A 2 23.14 6.82 9.19
N SER A 3 22.82 6.85 10.48
CA SER A 3 22.43 5.65 11.23
C SER A 3 21.13 5.07 10.66
N PRO A 4 20.98 3.73 10.60
CA PRO A 4 19.72 3.10 10.17
C PRO A 4 18.53 3.54 11.03
N SER A 5 18.76 3.89 12.31
CA SER A 5 17.74 4.46 13.19
C SER A 5 17.24 5.83 12.70
N THR A 6 18.17 6.70 12.28
CA THR A 6 17.85 8.03 11.74
C THR A 6 17.02 7.93 10.47
N LEU A 7 17.44 7.08 9.52
CA LEU A 7 16.71 6.90 8.26
C LEU A 7 15.30 6.33 8.49
N ARG A 8 15.15 5.38 9.41
CA ARG A 8 13.84 4.85 9.80
C ARG A 8 12.95 5.95 10.38
N THR A 9 13.45 6.78 11.29
CA THR A 9 12.67 7.89 11.86
C THR A 9 12.26 8.90 10.78
N VAL A 10 13.19 9.29 9.90
CA VAL A 10 12.91 10.21 8.80
C VAL A 10 11.84 9.61 7.86
N PHE A 11 11.97 8.33 7.50
CA PHE A 11 10.98 7.65 6.67
C PHE A 11 9.58 7.72 7.28
N TRP A 12 9.44 7.35 8.55
CA TRP A 12 8.13 7.36 9.21
C TRP A 12 7.57 8.78 9.36
N ALA A 13 8.41 9.77 9.65
CA ALA A 13 7.98 11.16 9.71
C ALA A 13 7.44 11.65 8.36
N VAL A 14 8.18 11.40 7.27
CA VAL A 14 7.76 11.77 5.92
C VAL A 14 6.48 11.03 5.52
N LEU A 15 6.38 9.74 5.83
CA LEU A 15 5.19 8.95 5.52
C LEU A 15 3.93 9.48 6.23
N LEU A 16 4.03 9.81 7.51
CA LEU A 16 2.89 10.34 8.27
C LEU A 16 2.43 11.71 7.74
N VAL A 17 3.39 12.59 7.41
CA VAL A 17 3.08 13.88 6.79
C VAL A 17 2.40 13.69 5.45
N PHE A 18 2.91 12.77 4.62
CA PHE A 18 2.31 12.44 3.33
C PHE A 18 0.88 11.92 3.47
N LEU A 19 0.64 10.96 4.36
CA LEU A 19 -0.70 10.39 4.59
C LEU A 19 -1.70 11.44 5.11
N ALA A 20 -1.27 12.31 6.04
CA ALA A 20 -2.14 13.37 6.55
C ALA A 20 -2.51 14.38 5.46
N TRP A 21 -1.54 14.76 4.63
CA TRP A 21 -1.78 15.62 3.47
C TRP A 21 -2.74 14.97 2.49
N ASP A 22 -2.45 13.73 2.08
CA ASP A 22 -3.24 12.95 1.13
C ASP A 22 -4.69 12.79 1.59
N PHE A 23 -4.90 12.45 2.85
CA PHE A 23 -6.24 12.33 3.43
C PHE A 23 -7.02 13.65 3.42
N HIS A 24 -6.35 14.78 3.68
CA HIS A 24 -7.00 16.09 3.67
C HIS A 24 -7.28 16.61 2.25
N THR A 25 -6.38 16.35 1.30
CA THR A 25 -6.50 16.88 -0.07
C THR A 25 -7.28 15.98 -1.01
N SER A 26 -7.35 14.67 -0.74
CA SER A 26 -8.10 13.75 -1.58
C SER A 26 -9.60 14.08 -1.55
N PRO A 27 -10.26 14.10 -2.72
CA PRO A 27 -11.70 14.25 -2.77
C PRO A 27 -12.39 13.09 -2.06
N ALA A 28 -13.61 13.33 -1.57
CA ALA A 28 -14.44 12.25 -1.06
C ALA A 28 -14.70 11.21 -2.17
N ILE A 29 -14.64 9.93 -1.79
CA ILE A 29 -14.95 8.79 -2.65
C ILE A 29 -16.39 8.95 -3.17
N ASP A 30 -16.53 9.06 -4.49
CA ASP A 30 -17.84 9.23 -5.15
C ASP A 30 -18.40 7.86 -5.55
N LEU A 31 -19.09 7.24 -4.59
CA LEU A 31 -19.73 5.92 -4.73
C LEU A 31 -20.76 5.81 -5.87
N ARG A 32 -21.11 6.92 -6.54
CA ARG A 32 -22.08 6.93 -7.65
C ARG A 32 -21.41 7.01 -9.02
N PHE A 33 -20.17 7.50 -9.11
CA PHE A 33 -19.45 7.72 -10.37
C PHE A 33 -18.03 7.15 -10.37
N GLU A 34 -17.76 6.14 -9.54
CA GLU A 34 -16.54 5.34 -9.68
C GLU A 34 -16.55 4.65 -11.07
N ALA A 35 -15.44 4.74 -11.82
CA ALA A 35 -15.23 3.79 -12.91
C ALA A 35 -15.34 2.37 -12.32
N PRO A 36 -16.04 1.43 -13.00
CA PRO A 36 -16.21 0.08 -12.46
C PRO A 36 -14.84 -0.48 -12.08
N LEU A 37 -14.73 -1.05 -10.88
CA LEU A 37 -13.48 -1.62 -10.37
C LEU A 37 -12.92 -2.67 -11.35
N ILE A 38 -12.10 -2.23 -12.31
CA ILE A 38 -11.32 -3.09 -13.18
C ILE A 38 -10.19 -3.64 -12.29
N ALA A 39 -10.42 -4.80 -11.68
CA ALA A 39 -9.54 -5.46 -10.69
C ALA A 39 -9.84 -5.21 -9.19
N ALA A 40 -11.11 -5.03 -8.80
CA ALA A 40 -11.51 -5.64 -7.55
C ALA A 40 -11.28 -7.16 -7.71
N GLY A 41 -10.21 -7.69 -7.12
CA GLY A 41 -10.09 -9.14 -6.93
C GLY A 41 -11.37 -9.69 -6.31
N SER A 42 -11.58 -11.01 -6.35
CA SER A 42 -12.82 -11.69 -5.96
C SER A 42 -13.32 -11.48 -4.51
N GLY A 43 -12.75 -10.53 -3.76
CA GLY A 43 -12.96 -10.34 -2.33
C GLY A 43 -12.38 -11.47 -1.49
N GLN A 44 -11.85 -12.51 -2.12
CA GLN A 44 -11.18 -13.60 -1.45
C GLN A 44 -9.73 -13.20 -1.19
N ALA A 45 -9.24 -13.48 0.02
CA ALA A 45 -7.82 -13.39 0.30
C ALA A 45 -7.08 -14.29 -0.70
N ALA A 46 -6.08 -13.73 -1.39
CA ALA A 46 -5.22 -14.52 -2.26
C ALA A 46 -4.55 -15.62 -1.41
N GLN A 47 -4.97 -16.87 -1.61
CA GLN A 47 -4.21 -18.03 -1.14
C GLN A 47 -2.98 -18.21 -2.04
N GLY A 48 -1.96 -17.40 -1.79
CA GLY A 48 -0.63 -17.65 -2.33
C GLY A 48 -0.06 -18.91 -1.69
N GLY A 49 0.32 -19.91 -2.49
CA GLY A 49 1.00 -21.10 -1.93
C GLY A 49 1.29 -22.24 -2.89
N HIS A 50 0.62 -22.36 -4.03
CA HIS A 50 0.85 -23.51 -4.92
C HIS A 50 2.01 -23.34 -5.91
N CYS A 51 2.44 -22.11 -6.22
CA CYS A 51 3.50 -21.86 -7.20
C CYS A 51 4.77 -21.24 -6.62
N SER A 52 4.87 -21.09 -5.29
CA SER A 52 6.03 -20.50 -4.62
C SER A 52 6.87 -21.56 -3.92
N MET A 53 7.54 -22.41 -4.69
CA MET A 53 8.80 -23.03 -4.29
C MET A 53 9.71 -23.17 -5.51
N PRO A 54 10.80 -22.41 -5.63
CA PRO A 54 11.93 -22.90 -6.42
C PRO A 54 12.49 -24.13 -5.71
N ALA A 55 12.58 -25.25 -6.41
CA ALA A 55 13.24 -26.44 -5.89
C ALA A 55 14.71 -26.10 -5.60
N GLY A 56 15.13 -26.36 -4.37
CA GLY A 56 16.49 -26.11 -3.90
C GLY A 56 17.55 -26.67 -4.86
N LYS A 57 18.63 -25.90 -4.97
CA LYS A 57 19.95 -26.38 -5.37
C LYS A 57 20.88 -26.08 -4.21
#